data_AF-A0A7H1AM47-F1
#
_entry.id   AF-A0A7H1AM47-F1
#
_cell.length_a   1.000
_cell.length_b   1.000
_cell.length_c   1.000
_cell.angle_alpha   90.00
_cell.angle_beta   90.00
_cell.angle_gamma   90.00
#
_symmetry.space_group_name_H-M   'P 1'
#
loop_
_entity.id
_entity.type
_entity.pdbx_description
1 polymer ?
#
loop_
_entity_poly.entity_id
_entity_poly.type
_entity_poly.pdbx_seq_one_letter_code
_entity_poly.pdbx_strand_id
1 'polypeptide(L)'
;MKPLTARAHHLAVALLISLAPASACAADQSFLVHSDTQYQWSDDGRNRDPMATLTAQSKAIALWLARQPKAAPVFLNGDVTAYGHGDEWEVMLRDLGHRLIPNRYWGLGNHDYDNNIRLPDGSGCFNNGCARDSIYHLDAATKHWDLDAFDYRTRDDGLFRYHDGSLAYSKTIGDITFIQLHNHYAYQDEFKSTVGLRNYVFRITPSLHWLGGVLEKANAAGKFVVINMHRPPLGFGSGPEAEAARAQFKKLVTDHRVLAIFHGHTHVAGIEEPIGDTPVFNSGASFRKTFLTADLDLRANQLTVYQANDNKVSRTPLQTVQLTKVFAPEVVLRPTPLGEPALLFSFGNTRRDLRVGWIKVKLSGESTEREGPPNQQMNGLTPKHDYNYVLTAYDARGGQVLATFTGSFNSGNAQYPPTDLCLGKWDVDQGHLTLHWERPLNFPAVHYSFVEGYSVDSGEWFRFRSPNDTNQGSTEQTIYYTDRGIADPTRLNYAVYYWSSSRGHTPAALLRGEDFFKGAGCLPK
;
A
#
# COMPACT_ATOMS: atom_id res chain seq x y z
N MET A 1 40.52 55.02 -65.55
CA MET A 1 40.81 53.58 -65.39
C MET A 1 40.65 53.22 -63.91
N LYS A 2 39.99 52.07 -63.68
CA LYS A 2 39.49 51.43 -62.44
C LYS A 2 39.95 51.96 -61.05
N PRO A 3 39.01 52.11 -60.07
CA PRO A 3 39.34 52.58 -58.73
C PRO A 3 39.92 51.48 -57.84
N LEU A 4 40.76 51.92 -56.90
CA LEU A 4 41.44 51.13 -55.87
C LEU A 4 40.46 50.52 -54.86
N THR A 5 40.70 49.26 -54.55
CA THR A 5 40.02 48.44 -53.53
C THR A 5 40.51 48.78 -52.12
N ALA A 6 39.60 49.24 -51.26
CA ALA A 6 39.82 49.33 -49.82
C ALA A 6 39.42 47.99 -49.17
N ARG A 7 40.38 47.34 -48.49
CA ARG A 7 40.16 46.14 -47.68
C ARG A 7 39.48 46.54 -46.36
N ALA A 8 38.28 45.99 -46.11
CA ALA A 8 37.65 46.01 -44.80
C ALA A 8 38.21 44.87 -43.94
N HIS A 9 38.86 45.21 -42.83
CA HIS A 9 39.18 44.26 -41.77
C HIS A 9 37.92 44.05 -40.91
N HIS A 10 37.27 42.89 -41.06
CA HIS A 10 36.25 42.44 -40.10
C HIS A 10 36.95 41.90 -38.86
N LEU A 11 36.89 42.67 -37.77
CA LEU A 11 37.27 42.23 -36.44
C LEU A 11 36.11 41.37 -35.89
N ALA A 12 36.31 40.05 -35.85
CA ALA A 12 35.36 39.13 -35.24
C ALA A 12 35.42 39.26 -33.71
N VAL A 13 34.39 39.85 -33.12
CA VAL A 13 34.16 39.83 -31.67
C VAL A 13 33.66 38.43 -31.32
N ALA A 14 34.54 37.58 -30.77
CA ALA A 14 34.15 36.30 -30.19
C ALA A 14 33.37 36.56 -28.91
N LEU A 15 32.04 36.39 -28.96
CA LEU A 15 31.18 36.40 -27.79
C LEU A 15 31.46 35.11 -27.00
N LEU A 16 32.31 35.20 -25.98
CA LEU A 16 32.50 34.17 -24.96
C LEU A 16 31.21 34.02 -24.17
N ILE A 17 30.31 33.16 -24.63
CA ILE A 17 29.21 32.64 -23.83
C ILE A 17 29.86 31.76 -22.77
N SER A 18 29.98 32.27 -21.54
CA SER A 18 30.32 31.43 -20.39
C SER A 18 29.18 30.43 -20.19
N LEU A 19 29.36 29.22 -20.69
CA LEU A 19 28.59 28.07 -20.21
C LEU A 19 29.00 27.83 -18.76
N ALA A 20 28.29 28.47 -17.83
CA ALA A 20 28.32 28.04 -16.45
C ALA A 20 27.92 26.56 -16.45
N PRO A 21 28.67 25.66 -15.79
CA PRO A 21 28.21 24.29 -15.62
C PRO A 21 26.83 24.37 -14.96
N ALA A 22 25.84 23.68 -15.52
CA ALA A 22 24.57 23.46 -14.85
C ALA A 22 24.92 22.94 -13.46
N SER A 23 24.69 23.75 -12.43
CA SER A 23 24.84 23.30 -11.05
C SER A 23 23.96 22.07 -10.94
N ALA A 24 24.56 20.92 -10.68
CA ALA A 24 23.82 19.76 -10.22
C ALA A 24 22.94 20.26 -9.08
N CYS A 25 21.61 20.28 -9.26
CA CYS A 25 20.73 20.64 -8.17
C CYS A 25 21.04 19.67 -7.04
N ALA A 26 21.40 20.20 -5.88
CA ALA A 26 21.63 19.39 -4.70
C ALA A 26 20.32 18.65 -4.37
N ALA A 27 20.41 17.36 -4.04
CA ALA A 27 19.25 16.56 -3.67
C ALA A 27 18.44 17.24 -2.55
N ASP A 28 17.10 17.16 -2.63
CA ASP A 28 16.21 17.71 -1.61
C ASP A 28 16.33 16.90 -0.30
N GLN A 29 16.57 15.60 -0.43
CA GLN A 29 16.77 14.68 0.69
C GLN A 29 17.64 13.51 0.23
N SER A 30 18.60 13.11 1.07
CA SER A 30 19.46 11.94 0.83
C SER A 30 19.36 10.97 2.00
N PHE A 31 19.56 9.67 1.75
CA PHE A 31 19.66 8.65 2.79
C PHE A 31 20.60 7.52 2.38
N LEU A 32 21.03 6.72 3.36
CA LEU A 32 21.92 5.57 3.16
C LEU A 32 21.30 4.32 3.77
N VAL A 33 21.45 3.19 3.08
CA VAL A 33 21.03 1.87 3.57
C VAL A 33 22.21 0.90 3.47
N HIS A 34 22.50 0.20 4.56
CA HIS A 34 23.48 -0.88 4.61
C HIS A 34 22.91 -2.05 5.42
N SER A 35 23.55 -3.22 5.35
CA SER A 35 23.11 -4.44 6.04
C SER A 35 24.32 -5.23 6.51
N ASP A 36 24.09 -6.29 7.29
CA ASP A 36 25.05 -7.39 7.49
C ASP A 36 26.43 -6.85 7.90
N THR A 37 26.49 -6.23 9.07
CA THR A 37 27.79 -5.97 9.71
C THR A 37 28.38 -7.27 10.24
N GLN A 38 27.52 -8.20 10.69
CA GLN A 38 27.87 -9.51 11.20
C GLN A 38 29.11 -9.46 12.12
N TYR A 39 29.16 -8.50 13.04
CA TYR A 39 30.30 -8.40 13.94
C TYR A 39 30.19 -9.52 15.01
N GLN A 40 31.19 -10.37 15.25
CA GLN A 40 32.59 -10.28 14.80
C GLN A 40 33.01 -11.35 13.76
N TRP A 41 32.10 -12.00 13.05
CA TRP A 41 32.49 -12.95 12.00
C TRP A 41 31.39 -13.08 10.95
N SER A 42 31.78 -13.29 9.69
CA SER A 42 30.84 -13.50 8.59
C SER A 42 30.73 -14.99 8.25
N ASP A 43 29.55 -15.43 7.82
CA ASP A 43 29.27 -16.85 7.51
C ASP A 43 30.16 -17.41 6.39
N ASP A 44 30.65 -16.54 5.52
CA ASP A 44 31.53 -16.91 4.42
C ASP A 44 33.02 -16.94 4.80
N GLY A 45 33.37 -16.59 6.05
CA GLY A 45 34.74 -16.54 6.56
C GLY A 45 35.64 -15.51 5.84
N ARG A 46 35.06 -14.62 5.04
CA ARG A 46 35.82 -13.66 4.21
C ARG A 46 36.22 -12.40 4.97
N ASN A 47 35.66 -12.16 6.14
CA ASN A 47 36.01 -11.02 6.99
C ASN A 47 37.10 -11.38 8.02
N ARG A 48 38.37 -11.35 7.60
CA ARG A 48 39.52 -11.72 8.45
C ARG A 48 39.85 -10.71 9.56
N ASP A 49 39.42 -9.47 9.42
CA ASP A 49 39.58 -8.41 10.43
C ASP A 49 38.26 -7.61 10.57
N PRO A 50 37.32 -8.14 11.35
CA PRO A 50 35.98 -7.58 11.52
C PRO A 50 35.98 -6.14 12.05
N MET A 51 36.88 -5.84 12.99
CA MET A 51 36.97 -4.50 13.58
C MET A 51 37.50 -3.48 12.58
N ALA A 52 38.56 -3.81 11.83
CA ALA A 52 39.07 -2.92 10.80
C ALA A 52 38.04 -2.69 9.68
N THR A 53 37.32 -3.75 9.28
CA THR A 53 36.25 -3.65 8.27
C THR A 53 35.11 -2.76 8.75
N LEU A 54 34.61 -2.97 9.97
CA LEU A 54 33.56 -2.13 10.59
C LEU A 54 34.01 -0.67 10.67
N THR A 55 35.23 -0.42 11.16
CA THR A 55 35.80 0.93 11.27
C THR A 55 35.91 1.61 9.90
N ALA A 56 36.37 0.87 8.87
CA ALA A 56 36.48 1.40 7.51
C ALA A 56 35.11 1.72 6.90
N GLN A 57 34.11 0.86 7.13
CA GLN A 57 32.73 1.08 6.71
C GLN A 57 32.15 2.35 7.36
N SER A 58 32.20 2.45 8.69
CA SER A 58 31.71 3.63 9.42
C SER A 58 32.42 4.91 8.99
N LYS A 59 33.75 4.86 8.76
CA LYS A 59 34.48 6.02 8.21
C LYS A 59 33.97 6.42 6.83
N ALA A 60 33.69 5.47 5.95
CA ALA A 60 33.18 5.75 4.61
C ALA A 60 31.78 6.38 4.65
N ILE A 61 30.90 5.86 5.51
CA ILE A 61 29.56 6.41 5.76
C ILE A 61 29.67 7.84 6.30
N ALA A 62 30.50 8.08 7.31
CA ALA A 62 30.70 9.42 7.87
C ALA A 62 31.23 10.43 6.82
N LEU A 63 32.15 9.99 5.95
CA LEU A 63 32.66 10.82 4.85
C LEU A 63 31.60 11.13 3.79
N TRP A 64 30.68 10.20 3.53
CA TRP A 64 29.55 10.45 2.64
C TRP A 64 28.56 11.44 3.28
N LEU A 65 28.23 11.26 4.55
CA LEU A 65 27.33 12.15 5.30
C LEU A 65 27.84 13.58 5.38
N ALA A 66 29.15 13.78 5.57
CA ALA A 66 29.78 15.09 5.63
C ALA A 66 29.63 15.92 4.33
N ARG A 67 29.20 15.29 3.23
CA ARG A 67 28.96 15.96 1.93
C ARG A 67 27.48 16.24 1.67
N GLN A 68 26.58 15.81 2.55
CA GLN A 68 25.15 15.97 2.34
C GLN A 68 24.63 17.31 2.90
N PRO A 69 23.70 17.98 2.21
CA PRO A 69 23.19 19.30 2.60
C PRO A 69 22.28 19.28 3.84
N LYS A 70 21.79 18.09 4.24
CA LYS A 70 20.91 17.86 5.40
C LYS A 70 21.39 16.63 6.16
N ALA A 71 20.94 16.47 7.41
CA ALA A 71 21.26 15.32 8.25
C ALA A 71 20.60 14.04 7.72
N ALA A 72 21.21 13.45 6.68
CA ALA A 72 20.75 12.25 6.01
C ALA A 72 20.64 11.06 6.98
N PRO A 73 19.50 10.34 7.01
CA PRO A 73 19.38 9.14 7.84
C PRO A 73 20.19 7.98 7.27
N VAL A 74 20.67 7.13 8.16
CA VAL A 74 21.37 5.87 7.87
C VAL A 74 20.54 4.73 8.43
N PHE A 75 20.20 3.76 7.57
CA PHE A 75 19.46 2.56 7.95
C PHE A 75 20.37 1.34 7.89
N LEU A 76 20.41 0.55 8.96
CA LEU A 76 21.06 -0.76 9.02
C LEU A 76 20.00 -1.88 9.02
N ASN A 77 19.90 -2.62 7.91
CA ASN A 77 18.88 -3.65 7.68
C ASN A 77 19.27 -5.01 8.28
N GLY A 78 19.47 -5.05 9.60
CA GLY A 78 19.67 -6.28 10.35
C GLY A 78 21.04 -6.93 10.14
N ASP A 79 21.22 -8.05 10.84
CA ASP A 79 22.48 -8.75 11.04
C ASP A 79 23.56 -7.77 11.52
N VAL A 80 23.17 -7.05 12.58
CA VAL A 80 24.02 -6.11 13.29
C VAL A 80 25.19 -6.87 13.91
N THR A 81 24.88 -8.01 14.49
CA THR A 81 25.82 -8.92 15.13
C THR A 81 25.91 -10.22 14.35
N ALA A 82 26.96 -11.00 14.60
CA ALA A 82 27.12 -12.33 14.01
C ALA A 82 26.20 -13.34 14.70
N TYR A 83 25.93 -13.16 16.00
CA TYR A 83 25.07 -14.07 16.76
C TYR A 83 24.49 -13.45 18.03
N GLY A 84 24.39 -12.12 18.15
CA GLY A 84 23.77 -11.44 19.29
C GLY A 84 24.47 -11.65 20.63
N HIS A 85 25.76 -12.01 20.64
CA HIS A 85 26.50 -12.15 21.90
C HIS A 85 26.75 -10.78 22.56
N GLY A 86 26.92 -10.77 23.89
CA GLY A 86 27.09 -9.53 24.64
C GLY A 86 28.33 -8.71 24.25
N ASP A 87 29.45 -9.38 23.96
CA ASP A 87 30.69 -8.76 23.49
C ASP A 87 30.57 -8.21 22.05
N GLU A 88 29.77 -8.87 21.21
CA GLU A 88 29.41 -8.36 19.87
C GLU A 88 28.56 -7.09 20.00
N TRP A 89 27.52 -7.11 20.82
CA TRP A 89 26.65 -5.96 21.07
C TRP A 89 27.39 -4.80 21.73
N GLU A 90 28.33 -5.04 22.65
CA GLU A 90 29.14 -3.97 23.24
C GLU A 90 29.88 -3.15 22.17
N VAL A 91 30.52 -3.84 21.22
CA VAL A 91 31.20 -3.19 20.10
C VAL A 91 30.20 -2.49 19.19
N MET A 92 29.11 -3.17 18.82
CA MET A 92 28.13 -2.62 17.90
C MET A 92 27.40 -1.42 18.47
N LEU A 93 27.04 -1.39 19.75
CA LEU A 93 26.40 -0.23 20.37
C LEU A 93 27.33 0.99 20.37
N ARG A 94 28.64 0.81 20.54
CA ARG A 94 29.63 1.88 20.41
C ARG A 94 29.71 2.42 18.98
N ASP A 95 29.66 1.55 17.98
CA ASP A 95 29.66 1.95 16.56
C ASP A 95 28.32 2.62 16.15
N LEU A 96 27.19 2.06 16.57
CA LEU A 96 25.85 2.59 16.33
C LEU A 96 25.65 3.97 16.98
N GLY A 97 26.25 4.21 18.15
CA GLY A 97 26.27 5.50 18.84
C GLY A 97 27.36 6.47 18.37
N HIS A 98 28.06 6.19 17.26
CA HIS A 98 29.19 7.00 16.83
C HIS A 98 28.75 8.40 16.39
N ARG A 99 29.27 9.44 17.06
CA ARG A 99 28.87 10.85 16.86
C ARG A 99 28.96 11.41 15.44
N LEU A 100 29.78 10.82 14.57
CA LEU A 100 29.88 11.24 13.16
C LEU A 100 28.71 10.72 12.30
N ILE A 101 27.86 9.86 12.86
CA ILE A 101 26.73 9.20 12.19
C ILE A 101 25.50 9.31 13.10
N PRO A 102 25.00 10.53 13.38
CA PRO A 102 24.03 10.78 14.46
C PRO A 102 22.63 10.21 14.19
N ASN A 103 22.23 10.07 12.92
CA ASN A 103 20.88 9.66 12.52
C ASN A 103 20.87 8.20 12.06
N ARG A 104 21.31 7.29 12.93
CA ARG A 104 21.35 5.86 12.62
C ARG A 104 20.15 5.13 13.20
N TYR A 105 19.39 4.51 12.32
CA TYR A 105 18.24 3.66 12.63
C TYR A 105 18.57 2.24 12.18
N TRP A 106 18.14 1.24 12.92
CA TRP A 106 18.52 -0.13 12.61
C TRP A 106 17.38 -1.12 12.85
N GLY A 107 17.41 -2.21 12.09
CA GLY A 107 16.55 -3.37 12.24
C GLY A 107 17.33 -4.56 12.78
N LEU A 108 16.61 -5.66 12.98
CA LEU A 108 17.18 -6.95 13.41
C LEU A 108 17.08 -7.92 12.22
N GLY A 109 18.14 -8.69 11.98
CA GLY A 109 18.18 -9.77 10.99
C GLY A 109 18.15 -11.14 11.66
N ASN A 110 18.27 -12.21 10.89
CA ASN A 110 18.17 -13.55 11.47
C ASN A 110 19.34 -13.90 12.40
N HIS A 111 20.51 -13.28 12.25
CA HIS A 111 21.65 -13.48 13.17
C HIS A 111 21.49 -12.77 14.51
N ASP A 112 20.56 -11.82 14.60
CA ASP A 112 20.35 -11.06 15.83
C ASP A 112 19.32 -11.72 16.77
N TYR A 113 18.39 -12.54 16.25
CA TYR A 113 17.34 -13.15 17.08
C TYR A 113 16.75 -14.47 16.57
N ASP A 114 16.49 -14.63 15.27
CA ASP A 114 15.88 -15.86 14.71
C ASP A 114 16.76 -17.10 14.93
N ASN A 115 18.01 -17.04 14.47
CA ASN A 115 18.99 -18.12 14.60
C ASN A 115 19.43 -18.36 16.06
N ASN A 116 19.07 -17.46 16.97
CA ASN A 116 19.47 -17.48 18.37
C ASN A 116 18.46 -18.21 19.26
N ILE A 117 17.27 -18.51 18.74
CA ILE A 117 16.25 -19.26 19.47
C ILE A 117 16.70 -20.71 19.59
N ARG A 118 16.70 -21.20 20.82
CA ARG A 118 17.19 -22.52 21.20
C ARG A 118 16.30 -23.60 20.62
N LEU A 119 16.88 -24.45 19.76
CA LEU A 119 16.21 -25.60 19.17
C LEU A 119 16.43 -26.88 19.99
N PRO A 120 15.61 -27.94 19.77
CA PRO A 120 15.73 -29.20 20.51
C PRO A 120 17.08 -29.91 20.33
N ASP A 121 17.77 -29.67 19.22
CA ASP A 121 19.11 -30.22 18.93
C ASP A 121 20.23 -29.50 19.69
N GLY A 122 19.90 -28.45 20.45
CA GLY A 122 20.86 -27.66 21.19
C GLY A 122 21.60 -26.60 20.37
N SER A 123 21.18 -26.35 19.12
CA SER A 123 21.53 -25.12 18.40
C SER A 123 20.76 -23.92 18.97
N GLY A 124 21.21 -22.70 18.70
CA GLY A 124 20.68 -21.49 19.32
C GLY A 124 21.38 -21.10 20.62
N CYS A 125 21.17 -19.87 21.05
CA CYS A 125 21.80 -19.30 22.23
C CYS A 125 21.19 -19.86 23.53
N PHE A 126 22.04 -20.10 24.53
CA PHE A 126 21.57 -20.61 25.82
C PHE A 126 20.52 -19.68 26.44
N ASN A 127 19.41 -20.25 26.93
CA ASN A 127 18.30 -19.51 27.55
C ASN A 127 17.72 -18.39 26.64
N ASN A 128 17.89 -18.50 25.32
CA ASN A 128 17.51 -17.47 24.34
C ASN A 128 18.05 -16.07 24.69
N GLY A 129 19.19 -16.02 25.40
CA GLY A 129 19.73 -14.78 25.96
C GLY A 129 20.11 -13.77 24.86
N CYS A 130 20.71 -14.26 23.78
CA CYS A 130 21.13 -13.43 22.65
C CYS A 130 19.92 -12.77 21.95
N ALA A 131 18.87 -13.53 21.63
CA ALA A 131 17.64 -13.00 21.05
C ALA A 131 16.95 -11.98 21.98
N ARG A 132 16.87 -12.30 23.28
CA ARG A 132 16.34 -11.41 24.31
C ARG A 132 17.10 -10.08 24.29
N ASP A 133 18.42 -10.13 24.38
CA ASP A 133 19.26 -8.94 24.52
C ASP A 133 19.21 -8.06 23.27
N SER A 134 19.22 -8.65 22.07
CA SER A 134 19.00 -7.94 20.80
C SER A 134 17.69 -7.14 20.78
N ILE A 135 16.58 -7.73 21.26
CA ILE A 135 15.29 -7.04 21.35
C ILE A 135 15.33 -5.91 22.39
N TYR A 136 16.00 -6.11 23.53
CA TYR A 136 16.19 -5.06 24.53
C TYR A 136 17.03 -3.90 24.02
N HIS A 137 18.10 -4.18 23.27
CA HIS A 137 18.91 -3.13 22.65
C HIS A 137 18.09 -2.32 21.64
N LEU A 138 17.21 -2.99 20.87
CA LEU A 138 16.32 -2.31 19.93
C LEU A 138 15.31 -1.42 20.68
N ASP A 139 14.61 -1.98 21.67
CA ASP A 139 13.66 -1.22 22.50
C ASP A 139 14.31 -0.03 23.22
N ALA A 140 15.55 -0.17 23.66
CA ALA A 140 16.30 0.94 24.24
C ALA A 140 16.60 2.02 23.20
N ALA A 141 17.03 1.64 21.99
CA ALA A 141 17.37 2.58 20.93
C ALA A 141 16.13 3.35 20.40
N THR A 142 15.00 2.65 20.20
CA THR A 142 13.77 3.22 19.62
C THR A 142 13.17 4.34 20.47
N LYS A 143 13.38 4.31 21.80
CA LYS A 143 12.98 5.39 22.73
C LYS A 143 13.64 6.73 22.45
N HIS A 144 14.76 6.74 21.75
CA HIS A 144 15.51 7.95 21.41
C HIS A 144 15.33 8.38 19.95
N TRP A 145 14.56 7.63 19.16
CA TRP A 145 14.41 7.86 17.73
C TRP A 145 13.22 8.72 17.34
N ASP A 146 12.32 9.07 18.26
CA ASP A 146 11.13 9.87 17.98
C ASP A 146 10.34 9.29 16.79
N LEU A 147 9.87 8.04 16.97
CA LEU A 147 9.20 7.25 15.93
C LEU A 147 7.73 7.68 15.80
N ASP A 148 7.18 7.63 14.58
CA ASP A 148 5.76 7.90 14.38
C ASP A 148 4.89 6.73 14.86
N ALA A 149 5.42 5.51 14.73
CA ALA A 149 4.78 4.28 15.18
C ALA A 149 5.83 3.21 15.47
N PHE A 150 5.56 2.38 16.49
CA PHE A 150 6.36 1.22 16.86
C PHE A 150 5.42 0.09 17.30
N ASP A 151 5.43 -1.03 16.59
CA ASP A 151 4.60 -2.21 16.84
C ASP A 151 5.22 -3.10 17.92
N TYR A 152 5.24 -2.57 19.15
CA TYR A 152 5.80 -3.26 20.27
C TYR A 152 5.18 -2.78 21.57
N ARG A 153 4.85 -3.73 22.44
CA ARG A 153 4.34 -3.45 23.78
C ARG A 153 4.97 -4.38 24.79
N THR A 154 5.08 -3.89 26.02
CA THR A 154 5.50 -4.69 27.16
C THR A 154 4.40 -4.70 28.21
N ARG A 155 4.23 -5.84 28.88
CA ARG A 155 3.27 -6.02 29.98
C ARG A 155 3.90 -6.81 31.10
N ASP A 156 3.77 -6.32 32.33
CA ASP A 156 4.22 -7.02 33.53
C ASP A 156 3.08 -7.78 34.20
N ASP A 157 3.37 -8.99 34.66
CA ASP A 157 2.41 -9.92 35.29
C ASP A 157 3.14 -10.80 36.33
N GLY A 158 3.30 -10.26 37.54
CA GLY A 158 4.06 -10.92 38.61
C GLY A 158 5.53 -11.19 38.22
N LEU A 159 5.92 -12.47 38.20
CA LEU A 159 7.26 -12.90 37.80
C LEU A 159 7.47 -12.93 36.27
N PHE A 160 6.43 -12.61 35.48
CA PHE A 160 6.49 -12.63 34.03
C PHE A 160 6.50 -11.21 33.46
N ARG A 161 7.34 -10.99 32.45
CA ARG A 161 7.26 -9.84 31.54
C ARG A 161 7.00 -10.35 30.13
N TYR A 162 5.92 -9.86 29.54
CA TYR A 162 5.52 -10.15 28.18
C TYR A 162 6.00 -9.04 27.24
N HIS A 163 6.48 -9.46 26.09
CA HIS A 163 6.95 -8.63 25.00
C HIS A 163 6.19 -9.06 23.75
N ASP A 164 5.29 -8.22 23.24
CA ASP A 164 4.39 -8.57 22.14
C ASP A 164 4.51 -7.55 21.01
N GLY A 165 4.48 -8.04 19.76
CA GLY A 165 4.43 -7.22 18.54
C GLY A 165 5.46 -7.65 17.51
N SER A 166 5.40 -7.06 16.32
CA SER A 166 6.35 -7.37 15.24
C SER A 166 7.70 -6.69 15.37
N LEU A 167 7.86 -5.78 16.34
CA LEU A 167 9.00 -4.86 16.48
C LEU A 167 9.09 -3.82 15.37
N ALA A 168 8.27 -3.89 14.33
CA ALA A 168 8.33 -2.97 13.21
C ALA A 168 8.11 -1.51 13.65
N TYR A 169 8.80 -0.58 13.00
CA TYR A 169 8.64 0.85 13.29
C TYR A 169 8.60 1.70 12.03
N SER A 170 8.05 2.90 12.16
CA SER A 170 8.07 3.91 11.11
C SER A 170 8.60 5.25 11.61
N LYS A 171 9.30 5.95 10.72
CA LYS A 171 9.76 7.32 10.96
C LYS A 171 9.67 8.14 9.68
N THR A 172 8.97 9.27 9.75
CA THR A 172 8.91 10.27 8.70
C THR A 172 10.08 11.24 8.87
N ILE A 173 10.88 11.34 7.81
CA ILE A 173 11.98 12.29 7.71
C ILE A 173 11.78 13.03 6.40
N GLY A 174 11.54 14.34 6.48
CA GLY A 174 11.26 15.16 5.29
C GLY A 174 10.03 14.67 4.52
N ASP A 175 10.24 14.25 3.27
CA ASP A 175 9.18 13.85 2.35
C ASP A 175 8.92 12.34 2.32
N ILE A 176 9.68 11.57 3.11
CA ILE A 176 9.66 10.12 3.11
C ILE A 176 9.27 9.58 4.48
N THR A 177 8.30 8.68 4.52
CA THR A 177 8.05 7.76 5.64
C THR A 177 8.86 6.49 5.40
N PHE A 178 9.84 6.26 6.28
CA PHE A 178 10.62 5.03 6.30
C PHE A 178 9.95 4.02 7.22
N ILE A 179 9.88 2.76 6.80
CA ILE A 179 9.27 1.66 7.55
C ILE A 179 10.30 0.54 7.68
N GLN A 180 10.63 0.14 8.91
CA GLN A 180 11.52 -1.01 9.18
C GLN A 180 10.70 -2.22 9.63
N LEU A 181 10.80 -3.34 8.90
CA LEU A 181 10.06 -4.59 9.17
C LEU A 181 10.92 -5.70 9.79
N HIS A 182 12.13 -5.36 10.28
CA HIS A 182 13.12 -6.29 10.85
C HIS A 182 13.43 -7.47 9.91
N ASN A 183 13.30 -8.73 10.35
CA ASN A 183 13.79 -9.90 9.62
C ASN A 183 13.02 -10.05 8.29
N HIS A 184 11.70 -10.23 8.36
CA HIS A 184 10.77 -10.09 7.23
C HIS A 184 9.34 -9.88 7.75
N TYR A 185 8.43 -9.42 6.89
CA TYR A 185 7.06 -9.03 7.27
C TYR A 185 6.17 -10.17 7.78
N ALA A 186 6.55 -11.41 7.51
CA ALA A 186 5.84 -12.61 7.96
C ALA A 186 6.54 -13.31 9.13
N TYR A 187 7.61 -12.73 9.67
CA TYR A 187 8.36 -13.33 10.75
C TYR A 187 7.48 -13.42 12.00
N GLN A 188 7.47 -14.60 12.62
CA GLN A 188 6.72 -14.86 13.84
C GLN A 188 7.46 -15.90 14.66
N ASP A 189 7.47 -15.73 15.98
CA ASP A 189 8.06 -16.70 16.90
C ASP A 189 7.53 -16.49 18.33
N GLU A 190 7.58 -17.51 19.16
CA GLU A 190 7.35 -17.42 20.61
C GLU A 190 8.47 -18.12 21.38
N PHE A 191 9.21 -17.36 22.19
CA PHE A 191 10.27 -17.91 23.02
C PHE A 191 10.29 -17.31 24.42
N LYS A 192 10.99 -18.00 25.33
CA LYS A 192 11.13 -17.59 26.72
C LYS A 192 12.59 -17.45 27.12
N SER A 193 12.87 -16.53 28.03
CA SER A 193 14.17 -16.38 28.67
C SER A 193 13.98 -16.11 30.16
N THR A 194 14.91 -16.54 30.99
CA THR A 194 14.85 -16.32 32.44
C THR A 194 16.10 -15.56 32.92
N VAL A 195 15.91 -14.50 33.72
CA VAL A 195 17.01 -13.78 34.39
C VAL A 195 16.68 -13.64 35.87
N GLY A 196 17.48 -14.27 36.72
CA GLY A 196 17.17 -14.38 38.15
C GLY A 196 15.83 -15.08 38.36
N LEU A 197 14.93 -14.46 39.13
CA LEU A 197 13.57 -14.97 39.38
C LEU A 197 12.54 -14.55 38.32
N ARG A 198 12.92 -13.69 37.36
CA ARG A 198 12.00 -13.13 36.37
C ARG A 198 12.05 -13.92 35.07
N ASN A 199 10.87 -14.21 34.54
CA ASN A 199 10.67 -14.85 33.25
C ASN A 199 10.22 -13.81 32.22
N TYR A 200 10.79 -13.91 31.03
CA TYR A 200 10.47 -13.05 29.89
C TYR A 200 9.85 -13.93 28.82
N VAL A 201 8.71 -13.50 28.29
CA VAL A 201 7.99 -14.17 27.21
C VAL A 201 7.94 -13.22 26.02
N PHE A 202 8.53 -13.64 24.91
CA PHE A 202 8.56 -12.90 23.67
C PHE A 202 7.60 -13.54 22.68
N ARG A 203 6.70 -12.74 22.12
CA ARG A 203 5.73 -13.11 21.10
C ARG A 203 5.89 -12.17 19.93
N ILE A 204 6.69 -12.61 18.97
CA ILE A 204 6.91 -11.89 17.73
C ILE A 204 5.80 -12.26 16.77
N THR A 205 5.10 -11.25 16.25
CA THR A 205 3.96 -11.43 15.36
C THR A 205 4.27 -10.90 13.95
N PRO A 206 3.59 -11.38 12.90
CA PRO A 206 3.73 -10.80 11.56
C PRO A 206 3.35 -9.31 11.54
N SER A 207 4.06 -8.51 10.74
CA SER A 207 3.86 -7.05 10.67
C SER A 207 2.87 -6.59 9.60
N LEU A 208 2.34 -7.51 8.77
CA LEU A 208 1.49 -7.15 7.61
C LEU A 208 0.25 -6.32 7.96
N HIS A 209 -0.44 -6.66 9.06
CA HIS A 209 -1.61 -5.89 9.49
C HIS A 209 -1.22 -4.48 9.95
N TRP A 210 -0.18 -4.37 10.77
CA TRP A 210 0.35 -3.08 11.23
C TRP A 210 0.86 -2.22 10.06
N LEU A 211 1.56 -2.84 9.11
CA LEU A 211 2.08 -2.20 7.90
C LEU A 211 0.97 -1.52 7.10
N GLY A 212 -0.17 -2.17 6.91
CA GLY A 212 -1.33 -1.57 6.22
C GLY A 212 -1.74 -0.24 6.85
N GLY A 213 -1.89 -0.19 8.17
CA GLY A 213 -2.26 1.05 8.88
C GLY A 213 -1.20 2.16 8.78
N VAL A 214 0.09 1.81 8.72
CA VAL A 214 1.17 2.81 8.53
C VAL A 214 1.17 3.34 7.09
N LEU A 215 0.95 2.48 6.10
CA LEU A 215 0.88 2.87 4.69
C LEU A 215 -0.31 3.79 4.41
N GLU A 216 -1.47 3.51 5.00
CA GLU A 216 -2.64 4.39 4.93
C GLU A 216 -2.35 5.79 5.48
N LYS A 217 -1.72 5.86 6.67
CA LYS A 217 -1.32 7.13 7.29
C LYS A 217 -0.32 7.91 6.45
N ALA A 218 0.69 7.23 5.90
CA ALA A 218 1.69 7.87 5.04
C ALA A 218 1.06 8.45 3.76
N ASN A 219 0.14 7.72 3.14
CA ASN A 219 -0.58 8.19 1.96
C ASN A 219 -1.49 9.38 2.28
N ALA A 220 -2.25 9.31 3.39
CA ALA A 220 -3.08 10.42 3.84
C ALA A 220 -2.26 11.68 4.16
N ALA A 221 -1.04 11.51 4.67
CA ALA A 221 -0.10 12.59 4.92
C ALA A 221 0.65 13.08 3.67
N GLY A 222 0.38 12.49 2.49
CA GLY A 222 1.04 12.85 1.24
C GLY A 222 2.56 12.64 1.31
N LYS A 223 3.03 11.52 1.88
CA LYS A 223 4.45 11.16 1.97
C LYS A 223 4.80 10.07 0.95
N PHE A 224 6.05 10.06 0.49
CA PHE A 224 6.61 8.88 -0.17
C PHE A 224 6.89 7.80 0.87
N VAL A 225 6.83 6.54 0.47
CA VAL A 225 7.10 5.41 1.38
C VAL A 225 8.32 4.64 0.92
N VAL A 226 9.27 4.41 1.84
CA VAL A 226 10.39 3.49 1.66
C VAL A 226 10.28 2.40 2.71
N ILE A 227 10.37 1.13 2.29
CA ILE A 227 10.34 -0.02 3.20
C ILE A 227 11.73 -0.63 3.29
N ASN A 228 12.14 -0.94 4.51
CA ASN A 228 13.38 -1.58 4.88
C ASN A 228 13.08 -2.91 5.59
N MET A 229 13.82 -3.96 5.27
CA MET A 229 13.78 -5.25 5.97
C MET A 229 15.11 -5.98 5.79
N HIS A 230 15.33 -7.10 6.47
CA HIS A 230 16.58 -7.83 6.35
C HIS A 230 16.53 -8.86 5.21
N ARG A 231 15.61 -9.82 5.25
CA ARG A 231 15.47 -10.85 4.22
C ARG A 231 14.82 -10.30 2.95
N PRO A 232 15.10 -10.91 1.78
CA PRO A 232 14.45 -10.53 0.53
C PRO A 232 12.92 -10.65 0.66
N PRO A 233 12.15 -9.69 0.12
CA PRO A 233 10.69 -9.64 0.31
C PRO A 233 9.95 -10.84 -0.28
N LEU A 234 10.57 -11.58 -1.20
CA LEU A 234 10.02 -12.80 -1.80
C LEU A 234 10.76 -14.08 -1.33
N GLY A 235 11.85 -13.94 -0.59
CA GLY A 235 12.82 -15.00 -0.29
C GLY A 235 12.80 -15.48 1.16
N PHE A 236 11.64 -15.75 1.75
CA PHE A 236 11.53 -16.37 3.09
C PHE A 236 10.46 -17.46 3.14
N GLY A 237 10.75 -18.57 3.81
CA GLY A 237 9.79 -19.66 4.04
C GLY A 237 9.25 -20.33 2.76
N SER A 238 8.51 -21.40 2.95
CA SER A 238 7.80 -22.13 1.91
C SER A 238 6.42 -22.55 2.42
N GLY A 239 5.52 -22.90 1.50
CA GLY A 239 4.17 -23.36 1.84
C GLY A 239 3.08 -22.28 1.75
N PRO A 240 1.80 -22.67 1.95
CA PRO A 240 0.64 -21.83 1.69
C PRO A 240 0.63 -20.52 2.48
N GLU A 241 1.09 -20.54 3.73
CA GLU A 241 1.13 -19.38 4.62
C GLU A 241 2.14 -18.33 4.12
N ALA A 242 3.32 -18.78 3.69
CA ALA A 242 4.34 -17.90 3.12
C ALA A 242 3.86 -17.31 1.78
N GLU A 243 3.20 -18.11 0.93
CA GLU A 243 2.59 -17.62 -0.31
C GLU A 243 1.47 -16.59 -0.06
N ALA A 244 0.59 -16.84 0.92
CA ALA A 244 -0.45 -15.91 1.29
C ALA A 244 0.13 -14.58 1.82
N ALA A 245 1.17 -14.66 2.67
CA ALA A 245 1.87 -13.49 3.17
C ALA A 245 2.55 -12.70 2.03
N ARG A 246 3.21 -13.37 1.09
CA ARG A 246 3.79 -12.75 -0.12
C ARG A 246 2.72 -12.05 -0.95
N ALA A 247 1.59 -12.70 -1.20
CA ALA A 247 0.48 -12.12 -1.94
C ALA A 247 -0.07 -10.86 -1.24
N GLN A 248 -0.27 -10.92 0.08
CA GLN A 248 -0.73 -9.76 0.87
C GLN A 248 0.29 -8.62 0.85
N PHE A 249 1.58 -8.91 1.01
CA PHE A 249 2.63 -7.90 0.94
C PHE A 249 2.71 -7.24 -0.44
N LYS A 250 2.68 -8.03 -1.52
CA LYS A 250 2.64 -7.51 -2.90
C LYS A 250 1.45 -6.58 -3.10
N LYS A 251 0.29 -6.95 -2.58
CA LYS A 251 -0.93 -6.12 -2.63
C LYS A 251 -0.74 -4.80 -1.88
N LEU A 252 -0.28 -4.83 -0.63
CA LEU A 252 -0.02 -3.61 0.15
C LEU A 252 1.00 -2.68 -0.55
N VAL A 253 2.11 -3.23 -1.04
CA VAL A 253 3.15 -2.47 -1.76
C VAL A 253 2.58 -1.80 -3.02
N THR A 254 1.77 -2.55 -3.78
CA THR A 254 1.19 -2.07 -5.05
C THR A 254 0.09 -1.04 -4.82
N ASP A 255 -0.85 -1.31 -3.91
CA ASP A 255 -2.00 -0.45 -3.63
C ASP A 255 -1.56 0.89 -3.05
N HIS A 256 -0.54 0.87 -2.20
CA HIS A 256 -0.02 2.08 -1.55
C HIS A 256 1.09 2.76 -2.34
N ARG A 257 1.43 2.28 -3.55
CA ARG A 257 2.44 2.87 -4.44
C ARG A 257 3.76 3.13 -3.70
N VAL A 258 4.29 2.11 -3.02
CA VAL A 258 5.58 2.24 -2.32
C VAL A 258 6.66 2.73 -3.30
N LEU A 259 7.57 3.59 -2.84
CA LEU A 259 8.58 4.22 -3.69
C LEU A 259 9.72 3.25 -4.00
N ALA A 260 10.23 2.57 -2.96
CA ALA A 260 11.32 1.60 -3.06
C ALA A 260 11.33 0.67 -1.83
N ILE A 261 11.89 -0.52 -2.01
CA ILE A 261 12.14 -1.47 -0.94
C ILE A 261 13.65 -1.75 -0.88
N PHE A 262 14.24 -1.74 0.32
CA PHE A 262 15.63 -2.11 0.55
C PHE A 262 15.72 -3.31 1.49
N HIS A 263 16.61 -4.26 1.19
CA HIS A 263 16.91 -5.39 2.06
C HIS A 263 18.40 -5.78 2.07
N GLY A 264 18.79 -6.75 2.90
CA GLY A 264 20.14 -7.33 3.00
C GLY A 264 20.14 -8.85 2.81
N HIS A 265 20.80 -9.55 3.72
CA HIS A 265 20.81 -11.01 3.92
C HIS A 265 21.58 -11.83 2.88
N THR A 266 21.49 -11.52 1.59
CA THR A 266 22.19 -12.32 0.55
C THR A 266 23.64 -11.89 0.33
N HIS A 267 24.05 -10.79 0.98
CA HIS A 267 25.39 -10.22 0.93
C HIS A 267 25.82 -9.73 -0.48
N VAL A 268 24.87 -9.51 -1.40
CA VAL A 268 25.13 -9.03 -2.76
C VAL A 268 24.40 -7.70 -2.97
N ALA A 269 25.14 -6.62 -3.19
CA ALA A 269 24.53 -5.32 -3.46
C ALA A 269 24.04 -5.24 -4.92
N GLY A 270 22.83 -4.72 -5.15
CA GLY A 270 22.29 -4.58 -6.50
C GLY A 270 20.78 -4.37 -6.57
N ILE A 271 20.25 -4.56 -7.77
CA ILE A 271 18.82 -4.52 -8.08
C ILE A 271 18.28 -5.96 -8.07
N GLU A 272 17.09 -6.13 -7.50
CA GLU A 272 16.36 -7.39 -7.44
C GLU A 272 15.05 -7.29 -8.24
N GLU A 273 14.32 -8.40 -8.33
CA GLU A 273 13.02 -8.42 -9.00
C GLU A 273 12.05 -7.41 -8.35
N PRO A 274 11.46 -6.48 -9.13
CA PRO A 274 10.55 -5.48 -8.60
C PRO A 274 9.21 -6.11 -8.15
N ILE A 275 8.55 -5.46 -7.20
CA ILE A 275 7.17 -5.79 -6.81
C ILE A 275 6.22 -4.81 -7.49
N GLY A 276 5.62 -5.26 -8.58
CA GLY A 276 4.83 -4.39 -9.46
C GLY A 276 5.72 -3.27 -10.00
N ASP A 277 5.33 -2.02 -9.73
CA ASP A 277 6.11 -0.82 -10.10
C ASP A 277 7.16 -0.40 -9.05
N THR A 278 7.27 -1.14 -7.95
CA THR A 278 8.17 -0.80 -6.83
C THR A 278 9.51 -1.52 -7.02
N PRO A 279 10.61 -0.80 -7.26
CA PRO A 279 11.93 -1.40 -7.34
C PRO A 279 12.37 -1.93 -5.97
N VAL A 280 13.07 -3.07 -6.00
CA VAL A 280 13.65 -3.73 -4.83
C VAL A 280 15.16 -3.68 -4.97
N PHE A 281 15.82 -3.26 -3.90
CA PHE A 281 17.27 -3.12 -3.84
C PHE A 281 17.84 -3.94 -2.70
N ASN A 282 18.97 -4.57 -2.97
CA ASN A 282 19.76 -5.24 -1.96
C ASN A 282 20.95 -4.36 -1.59
N SER A 283 21.10 -4.01 -0.32
CA SER A 283 22.21 -3.18 0.15
C SER A 283 23.54 -3.92 0.29
N GLY A 284 23.54 -5.24 0.06
CA GLY A 284 24.72 -6.07 0.19
C GLY A 284 25.10 -6.28 1.65
N ALA A 285 26.40 -6.27 1.94
CA ALA A 285 26.89 -6.53 3.29
C ALA A 285 28.02 -5.57 3.65
N SER A 286 27.94 -5.01 4.85
CA SER A 286 28.92 -4.07 5.37
C SER A 286 30.29 -4.72 5.55
N PHE A 287 30.33 -6.00 5.94
CA PHE A 287 31.59 -6.74 5.98
C PHE A 287 32.21 -6.97 4.58
N ARG A 288 31.43 -6.81 3.51
CA ARG A 288 31.90 -6.79 2.11
C ARG A 288 32.12 -5.39 1.56
N LYS A 289 32.08 -4.36 2.41
CA LYS A 289 32.34 -2.96 2.05
C LYS A 289 31.36 -2.41 1.03
N THR A 290 30.12 -2.91 1.06
CA THR A 290 29.03 -2.45 0.20
C THR A 290 27.94 -1.75 1.02
N PHE A 291 27.24 -0.84 0.36
CA PHE A 291 26.04 -0.15 0.85
C PHE A 291 25.38 0.59 -0.31
N LEU A 292 24.17 1.12 -0.09
CA LEU A 292 23.45 1.94 -1.05
C LEU A 292 23.22 3.34 -0.50
N THR A 293 23.27 4.33 -1.38
CA THR A 293 22.84 5.71 -1.09
C THR A 293 21.74 6.10 -2.05
N ALA A 294 20.83 6.94 -1.61
CA ALA A 294 19.72 7.38 -2.43
C ALA A 294 19.48 8.89 -2.27
N ASP A 295 19.26 9.54 -3.39
CA ASP A 295 19.03 10.98 -3.51
C ASP A 295 17.62 11.22 -4.09
N LEU A 296 16.78 11.90 -3.32
CA LEU A 296 15.46 12.35 -3.73
C LEU A 296 15.57 13.78 -4.27
N ASP A 297 15.17 13.96 -5.52
CA ASP A 297 15.04 15.27 -6.19
C ASP A 297 13.59 15.46 -6.64
N LEU A 298 12.88 16.32 -5.92
CA LEU A 298 11.48 16.63 -6.17
C LEU A 298 11.31 17.40 -7.48
N ARG A 299 12.27 18.26 -7.84
CA ARG A 299 12.21 19.09 -9.06
C ARG A 299 12.43 18.25 -10.30
N ALA A 300 13.38 17.32 -10.24
CA ALA A 300 13.64 16.37 -11.31
C ALA A 300 12.64 15.20 -11.35
N ASN A 301 11.72 15.12 -10.37
CA ASN A 301 10.75 14.02 -10.20
C ASN A 301 11.46 12.64 -10.09
N GLN A 302 12.56 12.56 -9.34
CA GLN A 302 13.42 11.37 -9.31
C GLN A 302 13.88 10.97 -7.90
N LEU A 303 13.92 9.66 -7.64
CA LEU A 303 14.78 9.04 -6.64
C LEU A 303 15.91 8.34 -7.38
N THR A 304 17.16 8.72 -7.11
CA THR A 304 18.33 8.10 -7.72
C THR A 304 19.10 7.31 -6.68
N VAL A 305 19.27 6.01 -6.93
CA VAL A 305 19.98 5.08 -6.05
C VAL A 305 21.37 4.82 -6.63
N TYR A 306 22.38 4.85 -5.78
CA TYR A 306 23.78 4.56 -6.10
C TYR A 306 24.29 3.41 -5.25
N GLN A 307 25.18 2.62 -5.83
CA GLN A 307 25.86 1.54 -5.13
C GLN A 307 27.26 1.97 -4.71
N ALA A 308 27.63 1.62 -3.47
CA ALA A 308 29.00 1.64 -3.03
C ALA A 308 29.61 0.24 -3.10
N ASN A 309 30.83 0.16 -3.65
CA ASN A 309 31.67 -1.01 -3.59
C ASN A 309 33.04 -0.60 -3.04
N ASP A 310 33.67 -1.45 -2.25
CA ASP A 310 34.93 -1.13 -1.57
C ASP A 310 34.89 0.22 -0.83
N ASN A 311 33.77 0.50 -0.15
CA ASN A 311 33.54 1.74 0.59
C ASN A 311 33.58 3.02 -0.27
N LYS A 312 33.32 2.91 -1.57
CA LYS A 312 33.28 4.03 -2.51
C LYS A 312 31.96 4.05 -3.26
N VAL A 313 31.16 5.11 -3.06
CA VAL A 313 29.92 5.35 -3.81
C VAL A 313 30.26 5.58 -5.28
N SER A 314 29.58 4.85 -6.17
CA SER A 314 29.67 5.01 -7.61
C SER A 314 29.21 6.40 -8.04
N ARG A 315 29.84 6.94 -9.11
CA ARG A 315 29.36 8.16 -9.77
C ARG A 315 28.20 7.89 -10.73
N THR A 316 28.09 6.65 -11.20
CA THR A 316 27.00 6.20 -12.06
C THR A 316 25.86 5.69 -11.19
N PRO A 317 24.62 6.17 -11.39
CA PRO A 317 23.44 5.62 -10.73
C PRO A 317 23.33 4.12 -10.95
N LEU A 318 22.92 3.40 -9.90
CA LEU A 318 22.45 2.02 -10.02
C LEU A 318 21.08 2.01 -10.71
N GLN A 319 20.16 2.87 -10.25
CA GLN A 319 18.84 3.04 -10.84
C GLN A 319 18.27 4.43 -10.52
N THR A 320 17.48 4.96 -11.45
CA THR A 320 16.65 6.15 -11.23
C THR A 320 15.18 5.76 -11.31
N VAL A 321 14.40 6.21 -10.34
CA VAL A 321 12.99 5.89 -10.16
C VAL A 321 12.19 7.19 -10.22
N GLN A 322 11.20 7.28 -11.10
CA GLN A 322 10.34 8.48 -11.15
C GLN A 322 9.50 8.57 -9.89
N LEU A 323 9.43 9.72 -9.23
CA LEU A 323 8.65 9.86 -7.99
C LEU A 323 7.15 9.78 -8.27
N THR A 324 6.69 10.50 -9.29
CA THR A 324 5.30 10.54 -9.72
C THR A 324 5.15 10.09 -11.16
N LYS A 325 4.08 9.33 -11.44
CA LYS A 325 3.68 8.87 -12.78
C LYS A 325 2.20 8.48 -12.80
N VAL A 326 1.65 8.21 -13.97
CA VAL A 326 0.33 7.58 -14.06
C VAL A 326 0.47 6.07 -13.89
N PHE A 327 -0.18 5.53 -12.88
CA PHE A 327 -0.25 4.08 -12.64
C PHE A 327 -1.45 3.47 -13.36
N ALA A 328 -1.38 2.15 -13.60
CA ALA A 328 -2.50 1.42 -14.14
C ALA A 328 -3.76 1.62 -13.27
N PRO A 329 -4.91 1.97 -13.89
CA PRO A 329 -6.13 2.18 -13.15
C PRO A 329 -6.70 0.86 -12.61
N GLU A 330 -7.39 0.95 -11.49
CA GLU A 330 -8.28 -0.11 -11.05
C GLU A 330 -9.49 -0.15 -11.98
N VAL A 331 -9.78 -1.34 -12.52
CA VAL A 331 -10.95 -1.60 -13.35
C VAL A 331 -12.09 -2.05 -12.45
N VAL A 332 -13.06 -1.16 -12.25
CA VAL A 332 -14.17 -1.40 -11.34
C VAL A 332 -15.41 -1.72 -12.16
N LEU A 333 -16.14 -2.75 -11.76
CA LEU A 333 -17.44 -3.12 -12.32
C LEU A 333 -18.51 -2.93 -11.26
N ARG A 334 -19.55 -2.17 -11.59
CA ARG A 334 -20.70 -1.94 -10.71
C ARG A 334 -21.99 -1.98 -11.53
N PRO A 335 -23.09 -2.57 -11.02
CA PRO A 335 -24.38 -2.47 -11.67
C PRO A 335 -24.88 -1.02 -11.63
N THR A 336 -25.56 -0.57 -12.70
CA THR A 336 -26.34 0.66 -12.70
C THR A 336 -27.57 0.51 -11.79
N PRO A 337 -28.32 1.59 -11.49
CA PRO A 337 -29.64 1.47 -10.88
C PRO A 337 -30.64 0.62 -11.69
N LEU A 338 -30.36 0.41 -12.98
CA LEU A 338 -31.11 -0.48 -13.88
C LEU A 338 -30.46 -1.87 -14.01
N GLY A 339 -29.37 -2.13 -13.27
CA GLY A 339 -28.81 -3.48 -13.09
C GLY A 339 -27.96 -3.92 -14.26
N GLU A 340 -27.78 -3.02 -15.20
CA GLU A 340 -26.86 -3.16 -16.30
C GLU A 340 -25.43 -3.06 -15.78
N PRO A 341 -24.50 -3.84 -16.30
CA PRO A 341 -23.09 -3.69 -15.94
C PRO A 341 -22.56 -2.33 -16.40
N ALA A 342 -21.95 -1.60 -15.47
CA ALA A 342 -21.21 -0.37 -15.73
C ALA A 342 -19.74 -0.53 -15.34
N LEU A 343 -18.89 0.05 -16.16
CA LEU A 343 -17.44 0.05 -16.00
C LEU A 343 -16.97 1.43 -15.55
N LEU A 344 -16.01 1.45 -14.62
CA LEU A 344 -15.29 2.65 -14.24
C LEU A 344 -13.80 2.35 -14.18
N PHE A 345 -12.98 3.33 -14.55
CA PHE A 345 -11.53 3.27 -14.35
C PHE A 345 -11.16 4.26 -13.24
N SER A 346 -10.65 3.71 -12.14
CA SER A 346 -10.24 4.48 -10.97
C SER A 346 -8.72 4.62 -10.95
N PHE A 347 -8.24 5.85 -10.81
CA PHE A 347 -6.82 6.14 -10.63
C PHE A 347 -6.55 6.43 -9.16
N GLY A 348 -5.34 6.08 -8.71
CA GLY A 348 -4.91 6.35 -7.34
C GLY A 348 -4.81 7.84 -7.05
N ASN A 349 -4.74 8.17 -5.76
CA ASN A 349 -4.61 9.53 -5.24
C ASN A 349 -3.46 9.65 -4.23
N THR A 350 -2.47 8.75 -4.30
CA THR A 350 -1.27 8.81 -3.46
C THR A 350 -0.35 9.93 -3.92
N ARG A 351 0.69 10.23 -3.14
CA ARG A 351 1.73 11.19 -3.53
C ARG A 351 2.44 10.79 -4.84
N ARG A 352 2.43 9.51 -5.21
CA ARG A 352 3.06 9.03 -6.45
C ARG A 352 2.15 9.15 -7.67
N ASP A 353 0.84 9.35 -7.49
CA ASP A 353 -0.10 9.39 -8.61
C ASP A 353 -0.07 10.75 -9.30
N LEU A 354 0.29 10.76 -10.59
CA LEU A 354 0.07 11.93 -11.43
C LEU A 354 -1.42 12.03 -11.73
N ARG A 355 -1.98 13.24 -11.54
CA ARG A 355 -3.41 13.49 -11.75
C ARG A 355 -3.82 13.23 -13.20
N VAL A 356 -4.80 12.35 -13.38
CA VAL A 356 -5.50 12.13 -14.66
C VAL A 356 -6.78 12.95 -14.65
N GLY A 357 -7.01 13.76 -15.69
CA GLY A 357 -8.23 14.56 -15.83
C GLY A 357 -9.19 14.03 -16.88
N TRP A 358 -8.73 13.20 -17.81
CA TRP A 358 -9.56 12.64 -18.88
C TRP A 358 -9.05 11.26 -19.32
N ILE A 359 -9.95 10.38 -19.74
CA ILE A 359 -9.63 9.08 -20.32
C ILE A 359 -10.39 8.86 -21.61
N LYS A 360 -9.74 8.14 -22.54
CA LYS A 360 -10.38 7.51 -23.70
C LYS A 360 -10.18 6.02 -23.62
N VAL A 361 -11.23 5.25 -23.89
CA VAL A 361 -11.26 3.80 -23.75
C VAL A 361 -11.81 3.19 -25.03
N LYS A 362 -11.00 2.34 -25.65
CA LYS A 362 -11.43 1.46 -26.74
C LYS A 362 -11.68 0.08 -26.19
N LEU A 363 -12.93 -0.40 -26.29
CA LEU A 363 -13.30 -1.77 -25.93
C LEU A 363 -13.30 -2.67 -27.18
N SER A 364 -12.88 -3.92 -27.03
CA SER A 364 -12.94 -4.91 -28.11
C SER A 364 -14.38 -5.16 -28.54
N GLY A 365 -14.60 -5.22 -29.86
CA GLY A 365 -15.93 -5.42 -30.44
C GLY A 365 -16.77 -4.15 -30.59
N GLU A 366 -16.35 -3.02 -30.02
CA GLU A 366 -17.05 -1.74 -30.18
C GLU A 366 -16.44 -0.90 -31.31
N SER A 367 -17.29 -0.24 -32.11
CA SER A 367 -16.85 0.62 -33.22
C SER A 367 -16.39 1.99 -32.73
N THR A 368 -16.94 2.51 -31.63
CA THR A 368 -16.62 3.82 -31.07
C THR A 368 -15.73 3.71 -29.84
N GLU A 369 -15.01 4.79 -29.53
CA GLU A 369 -14.33 4.97 -28.25
C GLU A 369 -15.29 5.60 -27.24
N ARG A 370 -15.09 5.26 -25.97
CA ARG A 370 -15.77 5.87 -24.84
C ARG A 370 -14.82 6.86 -24.17
N GLU A 371 -15.31 8.01 -23.72
CA GLU A 371 -14.47 9.00 -23.05
C GLU A 371 -15.18 9.72 -21.91
N GLY A 372 -14.40 10.20 -20.94
CA GLY A 372 -14.92 10.78 -19.71
C GLY A 372 -13.80 11.21 -18.76
N PRO A 373 -14.10 11.94 -17.66
CA PRO A 373 -13.17 11.99 -16.54
C PRO A 373 -13.03 10.59 -15.90
N PRO A 374 -11.94 10.33 -15.17
CA PRO A 374 -11.82 9.15 -14.31
C PRO A 374 -13.03 8.95 -13.42
N ASN A 375 -13.32 7.69 -13.07
CA ASN A 375 -14.48 7.29 -12.27
C ASN A 375 -15.86 7.60 -12.87
N GLN A 376 -15.95 8.14 -14.10
CA GLN A 376 -17.23 8.20 -14.80
C GLN A 376 -17.69 6.78 -15.19
N GLN A 377 -18.95 6.47 -14.90
CA GLN A 377 -19.57 5.21 -15.33
C GLN A 377 -19.71 5.17 -16.86
N MET A 378 -19.24 4.07 -17.43
CA MET A 378 -19.40 3.71 -18.84
C MET A 378 -20.42 2.57 -18.94
N ASN A 379 -21.65 2.92 -19.33
CA ASN A 379 -22.82 2.02 -19.37
C ASN A 379 -22.97 1.29 -20.70
N GLY A 380 -24.00 0.45 -20.85
CA GLY A 380 -24.27 -0.24 -22.12
C GLY A 380 -23.22 -1.29 -22.45
N LEU A 381 -22.76 -2.03 -21.44
CA LEU A 381 -21.94 -3.22 -21.64
C LEU A 381 -22.83 -4.43 -21.87
N THR A 382 -22.44 -5.30 -22.79
CA THR A 382 -23.07 -6.60 -22.98
C THR A 382 -22.78 -7.45 -21.76
N PRO A 383 -23.77 -7.99 -21.05
CA PRO A 383 -23.56 -8.87 -19.90
C PRO A 383 -22.80 -10.16 -20.26
N LYS A 384 -22.01 -10.67 -19.31
CA LYS A 384 -21.18 -11.88 -19.43
C LYS A 384 -20.23 -11.85 -20.63
N HIS A 385 -19.75 -10.67 -20.99
CA HIS A 385 -18.85 -10.49 -22.12
C HIS A 385 -17.44 -10.16 -21.64
N ASP A 386 -16.46 -10.85 -22.22
CA ASP A 386 -15.05 -10.57 -21.99
C ASP A 386 -14.59 -9.44 -22.93
N TYR A 387 -14.28 -8.29 -22.34
CA TYR A 387 -13.74 -7.15 -23.05
C TYR A 387 -12.23 -7.09 -22.87
N ASN A 388 -11.52 -6.89 -23.97
CA ASN A 388 -10.18 -6.28 -23.93
C ASN A 388 -10.34 -4.77 -24.07
N TYR A 389 -9.49 -4.01 -23.39
CA TYR A 389 -9.50 -2.55 -23.48
C TYR A 389 -8.12 -1.98 -23.82
N VAL A 390 -8.15 -0.84 -24.51
CA VAL A 390 -7.02 0.10 -24.60
C VAL A 390 -7.50 1.41 -23.99
N LEU A 391 -6.87 1.84 -22.90
CA LEU A 391 -7.18 3.09 -22.21
C LEU A 391 -6.03 4.07 -22.42
N THR A 392 -6.33 5.27 -22.91
CA THR A 392 -5.38 6.39 -22.95
C THR A 392 -5.79 7.43 -21.92
N ALA A 393 -4.87 7.75 -21.00
CA ALA A 393 -5.05 8.73 -19.95
C ALA A 393 -4.45 10.08 -20.37
N TYR A 394 -5.14 11.17 -20.04
CA TYR A 394 -4.78 12.54 -20.36
C TYR A 394 -4.86 13.42 -19.11
N ASP A 395 -4.11 14.52 -19.11
CA ASP A 395 -4.15 15.54 -18.05
C ASP A 395 -5.50 16.28 -17.99
N ALA A 396 -6.12 16.51 -19.15
CA ALA A 396 -7.42 17.13 -19.33
C ALA A 396 -8.05 16.71 -20.67
N ARG A 397 -9.31 17.08 -20.89
CA ARG A 397 -9.99 16.79 -22.16
C ARG A 397 -9.26 17.49 -23.31
N GLY A 398 -8.74 16.70 -24.26
CA GLY A 398 -7.97 17.20 -25.41
C GLY A 398 -6.54 17.65 -25.06
N GLY A 399 -6.06 17.35 -23.85
CA GLY A 399 -4.71 17.69 -23.40
C GLY A 399 -3.66 16.65 -23.77
N GLN A 400 -2.56 16.62 -23.01
CA GLN A 400 -1.42 15.74 -23.29
C GLN A 400 -1.74 14.30 -22.88
N VAL A 401 -1.33 13.34 -23.72
CA VAL A 401 -1.31 11.91 -23.35
C VAL A 401 -0.29 11.69 -22.24
N LEU A 402 -0.76 11.18 -21.10
CA LEU A 402 0.07 10.84 -19.96
C LEU A 402 0.53 9.39 -20.00
N ALA A 403 -0.36 8.46 -20.35
CA ALA A 403 -0.08 7.03 -20.42
C ALA A 403 -1.14 6.28 -21.25
N THR A 404 -0.78 5.08 -21.71
CA THR A 404 -1.71 4.13 -22.33
C THR A 404 -1.60 2.79 -21.62
N PHE A 405 -2.74 2.19 -21.29
CA PHE A 405 -2.87 0.91 -20.61
C PHE A 405 -3.68 -0.05 -21.46
N THR A 406 -3.37 -1.34 -21.36
CA THR A 406 -4.17 -2.41 -21.94
C THR A 406 -4.53 -3.41 -20.86
N GLY A 407 -5.66 -4.08 -21.02
CA GLY A 407 -6.09 -5.13 -20.10
C GLY A 407 -7.39 -5.76 -20.55
N SER A 408 -7.97 -6.58 -19.68
CA SER A 408 -9.25 -7.23 -19.93
C SER A 408 -10.12 -7.29 -18.67
N PHE A 409 -11.43 -7.44 -18.87
CA PHE A 409 -12.40 -7.67 -17.81
C PHE A 409 -13.62 -8.41 -18.34
N ASN A 410 -14.33 -9.14 -17.47
CA ASN A 410 -15.64 -9.70 -17.77
C ASN A 410 -16.72 -8.76 -17.24
N SER A 411 -17.66 -8.32 -18.07
CA SER A 411 -18.72 -7.38 -17.65
C SER A 411 -19.67 -7.92 -16.58
N GLY A 412 -19.61 -9.21 -16.24
CA GLY A 412 -20.45 -9.82 -15.21
C GLY A 412 -21.91 -9.97 -15.62
N ASN A 413 -22.74 -10.47 -14.71
CA ASN A 413 -24.15 -10.72 -14.98
C ASN A 413 -24.95 -9.42 -14.97
N ALA A 414 -25.93 -9.31 -15.88
CA ALA A 414 -27.02 -8.35 -15.69
C ALA A 414 -27.83 -8.76 -14.46
N GLN A 415 -28.18 -7.78 -13.64
CA GLN A 415 -29.10 -7.95 -12.53
C GLN A 415 -30.48 -7.48 -12.96
N TYR A 416 -31.47 -8.34 -12.78
CA TYR A 416 -32.86 -8.01 -13.10
C TYR A 416 -33.54 -7.38 -11.88
N PRO A 417 -34.49 -6.44 -12.05
CA PRO A 417 -35.35 -6.01 -10.96
C PRO A 417 -36.19 -7.19 -10.43
N PRO A 418 -36.75 -7.06 -9.21
CA PRO A 418 -37.95 -7.81 -8.85
C PRO A 418 -39.06 -7.60 -9.89
N THR A 419 -39.90 -8.60 -10.10
CA THR A 419 -41.06 -8.49 -11.00
C THR A 419 -42.35 -8.52 -10.21
N ASP A 420 -43.47 -8.23 -10.85
CA ASP A 420 -44.81 -8.40 -10.28
C ASP A 420 -45.02 -7.68 -8.94
N LEU A 421 -44.36 -6.52 -8.77
CA LEU A 421 -44.56 -5.68 -7.60
C LEU A 421 -45.99 -5.13 -7.60
N CYS A 422 -46.77 -5.54 -6.61
CA CYS A 422 -48.19 -5.27 -6.53
C CYS A 422 -48.63 -4.97 -5.08
N LEU A 423 -49.79 -4.33 -4.94
CA LEU A 423 -50.52 -4.27 -3.68
C LEU A 423 -51.22 -5.62 -3.44
N GLY A 424 -50.88 -6.25 -2.32
CA GLY A 424 -51.43 -7.54 -1.88
C GLY A 424 -52.65 -7.43 -0.99
N LYS A 425 -52.54 -6.61 0.06
CA LYS A 425 -53.62 -6.34 1.02
C LYS A 425 -53.59 -4.86 1.38
N TRP A 426 -54.76 -4.26 1.56
CA TRP A 426 -54.86 -2.96 2.23
C TRP A 426 -55.95 -3.04 3.29
N ASP A 427 -55.53 -2.82 4.54
CA ASP A 427 -56.38 -2.75 5.71
C ASP A 427 -56.42 -1.29 6.19
N VAL A 428 -57.47 -0.57 5.79
CA VAL A 428 -57.62 0.86 6.09
C VAL A 428 -57.86 1.06 7.59
N ASP A 429 -58.70 0.21 8.19
CA ASP A 429 -59.07 0.29 9.60
C ASP A 429 -57.88 0.03 10.53
N GLN A 430 -56.99 -0.89 10.14
CA GLN A 430 -55.76 -1.20 10.88
C GLN A 430 -54.54 -0.41 10.39
N GLY A 431 -54.71 0.54 9.47
CA GLY A 431 -53.65 1.47 9.06
C GLY A 431 -52.42 0.82 8.42
N HIS A 432 -52.58 -0.31 7.74
CA HIS A 432 -51.47 -1.02 7.08
C HIS A 432 -51.81 -1.55 5.68
N LEU A 433 -50.78 -1.76 4.89
CA LEU A 433 -50.87 -2.40 3.57
C LEU A 433 -49.75 -3.42 3.40
N THR A 434 -49.92 -4.39 2.52
CA THR A 434 -48.91 -5.40 2.20
C THR A 434 -48.58 -5.33 0.72
N LEU A 435 -47.29 -5.23 0.40
CA LEU A 435 -46.76 -5.35 -0.96
C LEU A 435 -46.29 -6.78 -1.20
N HIS A 436 -46.47 -7.30 -2.41
CA HIS A 436 -45.85 -8.55 -2.88
C HIS A 436 -45.05 -8.30 -4.16
N TRP A 437 -44.06 -9.14 -4.42
CA TRP A 437 -43.26 -9.13 -5.65
C TRP A 437 -42.66 -10.51 -5.91
N GLU A 438 -42.30 -10.80 -7.14
CA GLU A 438 -41.48 -11.94 -7.49
C GLU A 438 -39.98 -11.62 -7.41
N ARG A 439 -39.18 -12.65 -7.11
CA ARG A 439 -37.72 -12.50 -7.00
C ARG A 439 -37.08 -12.27 -8.38
N PRO A 440 -35.99 -11.51 -8.44
CA PRO A 440 -35.19 -11.43 -9.64
C PRO A 440 -34.70 -12.81 -10.09
N LEU A 441 -34.86 -13.12 -11.38
CA LEU A 441 -34.49 -14.41 -11.99
C LEU A 441 -33.06 -14.89 -11.69
N ASN A 442 -32.10 -13.98 -11.49
CA ASN A 442 -30.68 -14.31 -11.33
C ASN A 442 -30.06 -13.83 -10.01
N PHE A 443 -30.88 -13.50 -9.00
CA PHE A 443 -30.41 -13.06 -7.68
C PHE A 443 -30.66 -14.14 -6.61
N PRO A 444 -29.60 -14.65 -5.93
CA PRO A 444 -29.75 -15.78 -5.00
C PRO A 444 -30.74 -15.52 -3.87
N ALA A 445 -31.41 -16.59 -3.42
CA ALA A 445 -32.47 -16.58 -2.41
C ALA A 445 -32.05 -16.05 -1.03
N VAL A 446 -30.75 -16.02 -0.72
CA VAL A 446 -30.21 -15.73 0.62
C VAL A 446 -29.89 -14.25 0.84
N HIS A 447 -30.39 -13.35 -0.01
CA HIS A 447 -30.02 -11.94 0.03
C HIS A 447 -31.15 -11.02 0.53
N TYR A 448 -30.75 -9.88 1.08
CA TYR A 448 -31.65 -8.92 1.73
C TYR A 448 -32.48 -8.16 0.69
N SER A 449 -33.79 -8.05 0.94
CA SER A 449 -34.68 -7.17 0.19
C SER A 449 -34.81 -5.83 0.90
N PHE A 450 -34.99 -4.77 0.12
CA PHE A 450 -35.24 -3.42 0.59
C PHE A 450 -36.61 -2.99 0.07
N VAL A 451 -37.32 -2.23 0.90
CA VAL A 451 -38.60 -1.63 0.56
C VAL A 451 -38.57 -0.19 1.04
N GLU A 452 -38.67 0.73 0.09
CA GLU A 452 -38.61 2.17 0.32
C GLU A 452 -39.84 2.83 -0.33
N GLY A 453 -40.24 3.99 0.19
CA GLY A 453 -41.33 4.80 -0.32
C GLY A 453 -40.90 6.25 -0.48
N TYR A 454 -41.40 6.90 -1.52
CA TYR A 454 -41.13 8.31 -1.80
C TYR A 454 -42.45 9.07 -1.94
N SER A 455 -42.68 10.08 -1.08
CA SER A 455 -43.87 10.92 -1.12
C SER A 455 -43.84 11.84 -2.35
N VAL A 456 -44.89 11.79 -3.17
CA VAL A 456 -44.99 12.69 -4.34
C VAL A 456 -45.34 14.13 -3.96
N ASP A 457 -45.86 14.33 -2.75
CA ASP A 457 -46.29 15.65 -2.24
C ASP A 457 -45.15 16.40 -1.55
N SER A 458 -44.48 15.72 -0.62
CA SER A 458 -43.46 16.33 0.24
C SER A 458 -42.03 16.08 -0.24
N GLY A 459 -41.83 15.11 -1.14
CA GLY A 459 -40.50 14.62 -1.52
C GLY A 459 -39.79 13.84 -0.41
N GLU A 460 -40.51 13.49 0.66
CA GLU A 460 -39.96 12.75 1.79
C GLU A 460 -39.72 11.27 1.43
N TRP A 461 -38.64 10.71 1.98
CA TRP A 461 -38.25 9.31 1.80
C TRP A 461 -38.53 8.50 3.06
N PHE A 462 -39.20 7.37 2.87
CA PHE A 462 -39.52 6.40 3.91
C PHE A 462 -38.76 5.10 3.65
N ARG A 463 -38.03 4.61 4.65
CA ARG A 463 -37.46 3.26 4.63
C ARG A 463 -38.33 2.32 5.46
N PHE A 464 -38.92 1.34 4.78
CA PHE A 464 -39.81 0.36 5.39
C PHE A 464 -39.10 -0.95 5.74
N ARG A 465 -38.05 -1.32 5.00
CA ARG A 465 -37.26 -2.55 5.22
C ARG A 465 -35.76 -2.32 5.00
N SER A 466 -34.91 -2.94 5.84
CA SER A 466 -33.44 -2.83 5.83
C SER A 466 -32.72 -4.19 6.02
N PRO A 467 -31.38 -4.29 5.86
CA PRO A 467 -30.63 -5.56 5.99
C PRO A 467 -30.64 -6.21 7.37
N ASN A 468 -30.99 -5.48 8.43
CA ASN A 468 -30.95 -6.00 9.80
C ASN A 468 -32.22 -6.77 10.18
N ASP A 469 -33.25 -6.72 9.33
CA ASP A 469 -34.46 -7.49 9.50
C ASP A 469 -34.18 -8.89 8.94
N THR A 470 -34.60 -9.97 9.58
CA THR A 470 -34.38 -11.38 9.16
C THR A 470 -35.14 -11.73 7.87
N ASN A 471 -34.86 -11.03 6.77
CA ASN A 471 -35.71 -10.87 5.59
C ASN A 471 -35.08 -11.43 4.30
N GLN A 472 -34.04 -12.25 4.44
CA GLN A 472 -33.36 -12.87 3.31
C GLN A 472 -34.37 -13.65 2.46
N GLY A 473 -34.47 -13.30 1.17
CA GLY A 473 -35.36 -13.97 0.23
C GLY A 473 -36.86 -13.69 0.38
N SER A 474 -37.26 -12.75 1.25
CA SER A 474 -38.67 -12.37 1.42
C SER A 474 -39.21 -11.64 0.19
N THR A 475 -40.44 -12.01 -0.20
CA THR A 475 -41.17 -11.52 -1.38
C THR A 475 -42.42 -10.70 -1.03
N GLU A 476 -42.52 -10.29 0.23
CA GLU A 476 -43.67 -9.53 0.73
C GLU A 476 -43.22 -8.55 1.82
N GLN A 477 -43.89 -7.40 1.98
CA GLN A 477 -43.66 -6.47 3.09
C GLN A 477 -44.96 -5.81 3.53
N THR A 478 -45.26 -5.90 4.82
CA THR A 478 -46.36 -5.17 5.45
C THR A 478 -45.87 -3.81 5.97
N ILE A 479 -46.49 -2.74 5.49
CA ILE A 479 -46.18 -1.34 5.80
C ILE A 479 -47.30 -0.80 6.67
N TYR A 480 -46.99 -0.50 7.94
CA TYR A 480 -47.86 0.21 8.87
C TYR A 480 -47.68 1.71 8.64
N TYR A 481 -48.44 2.27 7.69
CA TYR A 481 -48.24 3.63 7.22
C TYR A 481 -48.72 4.68 8.24
N THR A 482 -49.71 4.34 9.06
CA THR A 482 -50.18 5.20 10.17
C THR A 482 -49.11 5.41 11.25
N ASP A 483 -48.40 4.34 11.65
CA ASP A 483 -47.28 4.41 12.59
C ASP A 483 -46.10 5.26 12.10
N ARG A 484 -46.04 5.49 10.79
CA ARG A 484 -45.02 6.30 10.12
C ARG A 484 -45.49 7.73 9.83
N GLY A 485 -46.68 8.12 10.31
CA GLY A 485 -47.26 9.44 10.07
C GLY A 485 -47.66 9.70 8.62
N ILE A 486 -47.80 8.65 7.81
CA ILE A 486 -48.20 8.76 6.40
C ILE A 486 -49.73 8.84 6.34
N ALA A 487 -50.25 10.01 5.96
CA ALA A 487 -51.69 10.27 5.91
C ALA A 487 -52.40 9.55 4.75
N ASP A 488 -51.75 9.44 3.59
CA ASP A 488 -52.29 8.77 2.41
C ASP A 488 -51.20 7.92 1.72
N PRO A 489 -51.22 6.59 1.87
CA PRO A 489 -50.24 5.71 1.26
C PRO A 489 -50.33 5.65 -0.27
N THR A 490 -51.42 6.13 -0.89
CA THR A 490 -51.54 6.19 -2.36
C THR A 490 -50.73 7.34 -2.97
N ARG A 491 -50.25 8.27 -2.13
CA ARG A 491 -49.37 9.38 -2.52
C ARG A 491 -47.88 9.01 -2.43
N LEU A 492 -47.55 7.73 -2.29
CA LEU A 492 -46.17 7.24 -2.28
C LEU A 492 -45.84 6.44 -3.54
N ASN A 493 -44.63 6.61 -4.05
CA ASN A 493 -44.01 5.67 -4.99
C ASN A 493 -43.17 4.67 -4.22
N TYR A 494 -43.47 3.39 -4.37
CA TYR A 494 -42.80 2.29 -3.69
C TYR A 494 -41.70 1.71 -4.56
N ALA A 495 -40.55 1.45 -3.96
CA ALA A 495 -39.39 0.84 -4.60
C ALA A 495 -38.99 -0.44 -3.86
N VAL A 496 -38.79 -1.53 -4.60
CA VAL A 496 -38.28 -2.79 -4.08
C VAL A 496 -37.04 -3.23 -4.84
N TYR A 497 -35.97 -3.54 -4.13
CA TYR A 497 -34.73 -4.06 -4.71
C TYR A 497 -34.06 -5.03 -3.74
N TYR A 498 -33.11 -5.81 -4.22
CA TYR A 498 -32.30 -6.70 -3.39
C TYR A 498 -30.86 -6.20 -3.33
N TRP A 499 -30.15 -6.52 -2.25
CA TRP A 499 -28.74 -6.20 -2.10
C TRP A 499 -27.96 -7.35 -1.47
N SER A 500 -26.70 -7.46 -1.87
CA SER A 500 -25.71 -8.30 -1.20
C SER A 500 -24.33 -7.64 -1.22
N SER A 501 -23.50 -7.99 -0.24
CA SER A 501 -22.11 -7.54 -0.18
C SER A 501 -21.27 -8.03 -1.36
N SER A 502 -21.62 -9.16 -1.98
CA SER A 502 -20.85 -9.77 -3.07
C SER A 502 -21.34 -9.45 -4.47
N ARG A 503 -22.62 -9.06 -4.64
CA ARG A 503 -23.21 -8.72 -5.96
C ARG A 503 -23.70 -7.28 -6.06
N GLY A 504 -23.68 -6.48 -4.98
CA GLY A 504 -24.29 -5.14 -5.00
C GLY A 504 -25.82 -5.22 -4.99
N HIS A 505 -26.49 -4.19 -5.52
CA HIS A 505 -27.96 -4.13 -5.57
C HIS A 505 -28.52 -4.51 -6.94
N THR A 506 -29.71 -5.10 -6.94
CA THR A 506 -30.54 -5.20 -8.14
C THR A 506 -31.13 -3.84 -8.48
N PRO A 507 -31.72 -3.70 -9.66
CA PRO A 507 -32.62 -2.58 -9.95
C PRO A 507 -33.81 -2.58 -9.03
N ALA A 508 -34.41 -1.39 -8.87
CA ALA A 508 -35.68 -1.26 -8.18
C ALA A 508 -36.85 -1.58 -9.11
N ALA A 509 -37.74 -2.46 -8.65
CA ALA A 509 -39.11 -2.52 -9.10
C ALA A 509 -39.87 -1.34 -8.51
N LEU A 510 -40.69 -0.66 -9.31
CA LEU A 510 -41.44 0.52 -8.89
C LEU A 510 -42.94 0.28 -8.97
N LEU A 511 -43.66 0.68 -7.94
CA LEU A 511 -45.12 0.71 -7.90
C LEU A 511 -45.57 2.09 -7.44
N ARG A 512 -46.30 2.82 -8.30
CA ARG A 512 -46.86 4.11 -7.91
C ARG A 512 -48.12 3.89 -7.08
N GLY A 513 -48.27 4.61 -5.98
CA GLY A 513 -49.44 4.51 -5.11
C GLY A 513 -50.74 4.85 -5.83
N GLU A 514 -50.70 5.78 -6.80
CA GLU A 514 -51.85 6.11 -7.66
C GLU A 514 -52.29 4.95 -8.56
N ASP A 515 -51.44 3.94 -8.75
CA ASP A 515 -51.66 2.81 -9.65
C ASP A 515 -52.11 1.55 -8.90
N PHE A 516 -52.26 1.61 -7.56
CA PHE A 516 -52.73 0.50 -6.72
C PHE A 516 -54.00 -0.19 -7.24
N PHE A 517 -54.86 0.56 -7.95
CA PHE A 517 -56.16 0.08 -8.43
C PHE A 517 -56.30 0.06 -9.95
N LYS A 518 -55.26 0.43 -10.73
CA LYS A 518 -55.40 0.64 -12.19
C LYS A 518 -55.20 -0.62 -13.04
N GLY A 519 -54.87 -1.78 -12.46
CA GLY A 519 -54.87 -3.06 -13.16
C GLY A 519 -53.79 -4.02 -12.70
N ALA A 520 -54.17 -5.27 -12.46
CA ALA A 520 -53.35 -6.41 -12.01
C ALA A 520 -52.67 -6.26 -10.64
N GLY A 521 -53.38 -5.70 -9.65
CA GLY A 521 -53.02 -5.93 -8.25
C GLY A 521 -53.18 -7.41 -7.87
N CYS A 522 -52.41 -7.89 -6.90
CA CYS A 522 -52.51 -9.25 -6.37
C CYS A 522 -53.71 -9.44 -5.42
N LEU A 523 -54.53 -8.39 -5.27
CA LEU A 523 -55.81 -8.44 -4.57
C LEU A 523 -56.78 -9.35 -5.34
N PRO A 524 -57.38 -10.38 -4.70
CA PRO A 524 -58.53 -11.04 -5.29
C PRO A 524 -59.64 -9.98 -5.51
N LYS A 525 -60.17 -9.94 -6.73
CA LYS A 525 -61.25 -9.02 -7.12
C LYS A 525 -62.52 -9.24 -6.31
#